data_AF-A0A7S3E2H0-F1
#
_entry.id   AF-A0A7S3E2H0-F1
#
_cell.length_a   1.000
_cell.length_b   1.000
_cell.length_c   1.000
_cell.angle_alpha   90.00
_cell.angle_beta   90.00
_cell.angle_gamma   90.00
#
_symmetry.space_group_name_H-M   'P 1'
#
loop_
_entity.id
_entity.type
_entity.pdbx_description
1 polymer ?
#
loop_
_entity_poly.entity_id
_entity_poly.type
_entity_poly.pdbx_seq_one_letter_code
_entity_poly.pdbx_strand_id
1 'polypeptide(L)'
;MTADGSRVLLTKKMREEISHSVQAMSKKALRCLAMALKDDPRALGDLSSYDGSSGHPAHDQLRNIGGYADLESKLCFVGLCGLEDPPRPEVRESIESCQDAGIRVIVITGDNKLTAESICKKIGIFAEGDTEESLEG
;
A
#
# COMPACT_ATOMS: atom_id res chain seq x y z
N MET A 1 -5.18 -16.96 -2.68
CA MET A 1 -6.46 -17.42 -3.23
C MET A 1 -6.46 -17.13 -4.71
N THR A 2 -6.83 -18.09 -5.53
CA THR A 2 -7.02 -17.90 -6.98
C THR A 2 -8.40 -17.31 -7.27
N ALA A 3 -8.64 -16.88 -8.50
CA ALA A 3 -9.90 -16.23 -8.90
C ALA A 3 -11.14 -17.13 -8.72
N ASP A 4 -10.96 -18.45 -8.75
CA ASP A 4 -12.01 -19.45 -8.51
C ASP A 4 -12.25 -19.72 -7.01
N GLY A 5 -11.57 -19.01 -6.11
CA GLY A 5 -11.67 -19.20 -4.66
C GLY A 5 -10.80 -20.32 -4.09
N SER A 6 -10.06 -21.06 -4.92
CA SER A 6 -9.19 -22.11 -4.42
C SER A 6 -7.92 -21.56 -3.74
N ARG A 7 -7.36 -22.37 -2.82
CA ARG A 7 -6.18 -22.01 -2.03
C ARG A 7 -4.98 -22.80 -2.52
N VAL A 8 -3.96 -22.08 -2.93
CA VAL A 8 -2.68 -22.64 -3.36
C VAL A 8 -1.55 -21.99 -2.59
N LEU A 9 -0.43 -22.71 -2.45
CA LEU A 9 0.77 -22.16 -1.86
C LEU A 9 1.28 -21.01 -2.74
N LEU A 10 1.59 -19.88 -2.10
CA LEU A 10 2.14 -18.74 -2.81
C LEU A 10 3.57 -19.08 -3.26
N THR A 11 3.75 -19.29 -4.56
CA THR A 11 5.05 -19.65 -5.15
C THR A 11 5.92 -18.40 -5.35
N LYS A 12 7.22 -18.61 -5.66
CA LYS A 12 8.13 -17.49 -5.99
C LYS A 12 7.66 -16.72 -7.22
N LYS A 13 7.24 -17.42 -8.28
CA LYS A 13 6.69 -16.83 -9.50
C LYS A 13 5.48 -15.93 -9.21
N MET A 14 4.54 -16.41 -8.40
CA MET A 14 3.37 -15.61 -8.00
C MET A 14 3.76 -14.37 -7.20
N ARG A 15 4.76 -14.47 -6.31
CA ARG A 15 5.29 -13.30 -5.59
C ARG A 15 5.87 -12.26 -6.55
N GLU A 16 6.62 -12.69 -7.56
CA GLU A 16 7.17 -11.81 -8.59
C GLU A 16 6.05 -11.12 -9.40
N GLU A 17 5.00 -11.85 -9.79
CA GLU A 17 3.84 -11.30 -10.49
C GLU A 17 3.06 -10.27 -9.65
N ILE A 18 2.90 -10.53 -8.35
CA ILE A 18 2.28 -9.58 -7.40
C ILE A 18 3.15 -8.32 -7.30
N SER A 19 4.46 -8.46 -7.14
CA SER A 19 5.40 -7.33 -7.09
C SER A 19 5.34 -6.48 -8.37
N HIS A 20 5.28 -7.10 -9.54
CA HIS A 20 5.09 -6.39 -10.80
C HIS A 20 3.76 -5.63 -10.84
N SER A 21 2.69 -6.20 -10.31
CA SER A 21 1.38 -5.54 -10.24
C SER A 21 1.42 -4.31 -9.31
N VAL A 22 2.08 -4.42 -8.16
CA VAL A 22 2.31 -3.28 -7.24
C VAL A 22 3.10 -2.16 -7.92
N GLN A 23 4.17 -2.49 -8.64
CA GLN A 23 4.96 -1.51 -9.40
C GLN A 23 4.13 -0.84 -10.49
N ALA A 24 3.32 -1.60 -11.23
CA ALA A 24 2.45 -1.07 -12.28
C ALA A 24 1.39 -0.09 -11.73
N MET A 25 0.80 -0.39 -10.57
CA MET A 25 -0.11 0.51 -9.87
C MET A 25 0.61 1.77 -9.34
N SER A 26 1.81 1.61 -8.76
CA SER A 26 2.60 2.73 -8.24
C SER A 26 3.00 3.73 -9.34
N LYS A 27 3.37 3.24 -10.54
CA LYS A 27 3.65 4.10 -11.71
C LYS A 27 2.47 5.00 -12.10
N LYS A 28 1.24 4.58 -11.78
CA LYS A 28 0.01 5.36 -12.01
C LYS A 28 -0.36 6.27 -10.82
N ALA A 29 0.53 6.40 -9.84
CA ALA A 29 0.31 7.08 -8.56
C ALA A 29 -0.86 6.51 -7.74
N LEU A 30 -1.06 5.19 -7.80
CA LEU A 30 -2.07 4.51 -6.96
C LEU A 30 -1.42 4.04 -5.66
N ARG A 31 -2.02 4.41 -4.52
CA ARG A 31 -1.72 3.81 -3.22
C ARG A 31 -2.18 2.36 -3.23
N CYS A 32 -1.22 1.44 -3.20
CA CYS A 32 -1.48 0.00 -3.26
C CYS A 32 -1.80 -0.55 -1.86
N LEU A 33 -2.92 -1.25 -1.72
CA LEU A 33 -3.28 -2.01 -0.53
C LEU A 33 -3.27 -3.49 -0.87
N ALA A 34 -2.61 -4.30 -0.03
CA ALA A 34 -2.64 -5.75 -0.10
C ALA A 34 -3.68 -6.30 0.87
N MET A 35 -4.49 -7.25 0.41
CA MET A 35 -5.49 -7.92 1.24
C MET A 35 -5.09 -9.37 1.44
N ALA A 36 -5.12 -9.83 2.68
CA ALA A 36 -4.92 -11.23 3.05
C ALA A 36 -5.86 -11.58 4.20
N LEU A 37 -6.28 -12.84 4.30
CA LEU A 37 -7.22 -13.30 5.32
C LEU A 37 -6.79 -14.63 5.92
N LYS A 38 -7.29 -14.91 7.13
CA LYS A 38 -7.20 -16.21 7.80
C LYS A 38 -8.61 -16.57 8.24
N ASP A 39 -9.15 -17.61 7.64
CA ASP A 39 -10.54 -18.04 7.79
C ASP A 39 -10.66 -19.57 7.93
N ASP A 40 -9.54 -20.31 8.00
CA ASP A 40 -9.56 -21.72 8.42
C ASP A 40 -9.87 -21.76 9.93
N PRO A 41 -11.00 -22.33 10.36
CA PRO A 41 -11.37 -22.38 11.77
C PRO A 41 -10.31 -23.04 12.65
N ARG A 42 -9.56 -24.02 12.11
CA ARG A 42 -8.48 -24.69 12.84
C ARG A 42 -7.28 -23.78 13.05
N ALA A 43 -7.01 -22.88 12.10
CA ALA A 43 -5.93 -21.91 12.21
C ALA A 43 -6.32 -20.71 13.09
N LEU A 44 -7.62 -20.41 13.20
CA LEU A 44 -8.16 -19.36 14.04
C LEU A 44 -8.29 -19.77 15.52
N GLY A 45 -8.48 -21.07 15.80
CA GLY A 45 -8.69 -21.54 17.18
C GLY A 45 -9.90 -20.86 17.80
N ASP A 46 -9.77 -20.31 19.01
CA ASP A 46 -10.85 -19.61 19.70
C ASP A 46 -11.37 -18.39 18.92
N LEU A 47 -10.55 -17.77 18.05
CA LEU A 47 -11.01 -16.65 17.22
C LEU A 47 -12.07 -17.04 16.19
N SER A 48 -12.22 -18.34 15.89
CA SER A 48 -13.23 -18.83 14.94
C SER A 48 -14.67 -18.58 15.40
N SER A 49 -14.90 -18.45 16.71
CA SER A 49 -16.19 -18.16 17.32
C SER A 49 -16.29 -16.76 17.94
N TYR A 50 -15.30 -15.89 17.69
CA TYR A 50 -15.24 -14.60 18.34
C TYR A 50 -16.46 -13.72 17.99
N ASP A 51 -17.13 -13.21 19.00
CA ASP A 51 -18.38 -12.45 18.90
C ASP A 51 -18.19 -10.94 19.13
N GLY A 52 -16.97 -10.48 19.37
CA GLY A 52 -16.66 -9.09 19.70
C GLY A 52 -16.80 -8.75 21.19
N SER A 53 -17.28 -9.66 22.03
CA SER A 53 -17.48 -9.41 23.45
C SER A 53 -16.16 -9.52 24.23
N SER A 54 -16.05 -8.74 25.31
CA SER A 54 -14.89 -8.81 26.22
C SER A 54 -14.87 -10.06 27.10
N GLY A 55 -15.96 -10.83 27.13
CA GLY A 55 -16.05 -12.08 27.88
C GLY A 55 -15.63 -13.31 27.06
N HIS A 56 -15.41 -13.16 25.76
CA HIS A 56 -15.00 -14.25 24.90
C HIS A 56 -13.54 -14.67 25.21
N PRO A 57 -13.21 -15.98 25.28
CA PRO A 57 -11.84 -16.45 25.60
C PRO A 57 -10.75 -15.87 24.67
N ALA A 58 -11.09 -15.67 23.40
CA ALA A 58 -10.20 -15.07 22.40
C ALA A 58 -9.97 -13.55 22.55
N HIS A 59 -10.75 -12.84 23.38
CA HIS A 59 -10.66 -11.38 23.50
C HIS A 59 -9.30 -10.94 24.05
N ASP A 60 -8.77 -11.68 25.02
CA ASP A 60 -7.46 -11.39 25.61
C ASP A 60 -6.31 -11.61 24.61
N GLN A 61 -6.48 -12.53 23.66
CA GLN A 61 -5.51 -12.75 22.57
C GLN A 61 -5.40 -11.52 21.67
N LEU A 62 -6.53 -10.85 21.37
CA LEU A 62 -6.56 -9.63 20.57
C LEU A 62 -6.02 -8.39 21.31
N ARG A 63 -5.91 -8.44 22.65
CA ARG A 63 -5.32 -7.38 23.46
C ARG A 63 -3.82 -7.58 23.70
N ASN A 64 -3.33 -8.79 23.52
CA ASN A 64 -1.93 -9.12 23.72
C ASN A 64 -1.09 -8.74 22.50
N ILE A 65 -0.52 -7.53 22.53
CA ILE A 65 0.37 -7.00 21.49
C ILE A 65 1.53 -7.97 21.19
N GLY A 66 2.04 -8.68 22.20
CA GLY A 66 3.12 -9.66 22.01
C GLY A 66 2.75 -10.85 21.11
N GLY A 67 1.45 -11.14 20.95
CA GLY A 67 0.94 -12.24 20.11
C GLY A 67 0.61 -11.83 18.68
N TYR A 68 0.73 -10.55 18.31
CA TYR A 68 0.29 -10.07 17.00
C TYR A 68 1.05 -10.70 15.84
N ALA A 69 2.35 -10.96 16.01
CA ALA A 69 3.15 -11.61 14.97
C ALA A 69 2.59 -12.98 14.55
N ASP A 70 2.02 -13.74 15.49
CA ASP A 70 1.40 -15.04 15.19
C ASP A 70 0.05 -14.89 14.50
N LEU A 71 -0.74 -13.89 14.90
CA LEU A 71 -2.03 -13.55 14.29
C LEU A 71 -1.85 -13.10 12.83
N GLU A 72 -0.87 -12.24 12.58
CA GLU A 72 -0.54 -11.65 11.28
C GLU A 72 0.27 -12.59 10.36
N SER A 73 0.61 -13.79 10.85
CA SER A 73 1.34 -14.80 10.09
C SER A 73 0.44 -15.81 9.38
N LYS A 74 0.97 -16.42 8.31
CA LYS A 74 0.35 -17.52 7.54
C LYS A 74 -1.04 -17.17 6.98
N LEU A 75 -1.23 -15.92 6.57
CA LEU A 75 -2.45 -15.46 5.92
C LEU A 75 -2.52 -15.97 4.47
N CYS A 76 -3.75 -16.13 3.96
CA CYS A 76 -4.01 -16.36 2.55
C CYS A 76 -4.12 -15.01 1.83
N PHE A 77 -3.16 -14.71 0.96
CA PHE A 77 -3.25 -13.51 0.09
C PHE A 77 -4.47 -13.59 -0.82
N VAL A 78 -5.25 -12.51 -0.87
CA VAL A 78 -6.50 -12.40 -1.64
C VAL A 78 -6.28 -11.58 -2.90
N GLY A 79 -5.63 -10.42 -2.79
CA GLY A 79 -5.45 -9.52 -3.92
C GLY A 79 -4.88 -8.15 -3.56
N LEU A 80 -4.81 -7.28 -4.56
CA LEU A 80 -4.39 -5.89 -4.46
C LEU A 80 -5.57 -4.96 -4.80
N CYS A 81 -5.60 -3.81 -4.15
CA CYS A 81 -6.45 -2.68 -4.50
C CYS A 81 -5.56 -1.44 -4.72
N GLY A 82 -5.87 -0.63 -5.73
CA GLY A 82 -5.21 0.64 -5.98
C GLY A 82 -6.16 1.79 -5.69
N LEU A 83 -5.78 2.69 -4.78
CA LEU A 83 -6.53 3.92 -4.49
C LEU A 83 -5.80 5.10 -5.13
N GLU A 84 -6.52 5.90 -5.90
CA GLU A 84 -6.00 7.19 -6.36
C GLU A 84 -6.25 8.25 -5.28
N ASP A 85 -5.18 8.92 -4.87
CA ASP A 85 -5.22 10.12 -4.02
C ASP A 85 -4.78 11.30 -4.90
N PRO A 86 -5.71 11.89 -5.68
CA PRO A 86 -5.34 12.88 -6.67
C PRO A 86 -4.83 14.15 -5.97
N PRO A 87 -3.79 14.81 -6.50
CA PRO A 87 -3.38 16.12 -6.02
C PRO A 87 -4.55 17.10 -6.07
N ARG A 88 -4.61 18.01 -5.10
CA ARG A 88 -5.65 19.04 -5.11
C ARG A 88 -5.51 19.90 -6.39
N PRO A 89 -6.62 20.29 -7.05
CA PRO A 89 -6.58 21.01 -8.32
C PRO A 89 -5.69 22.26 -8.30
N GLU A 90 -5.68 22.99 -7.18
CA GLU A 90 -4.94 24.23 -6.97
C GLU A 90 -3.42 24.05 -6.80
N VAL A 91 -2.94 22.82 -6.59
CA VAL A 91 -1.52 22.54 -6.27
C VAL A 91 -0.62 22.96 -7.43
N ARG A 92 -1.03 22.67 -8.66
CA ARG A 92 -0.23 22.98 -9.86
C ARG A 92 -0.02 24.49 -10.03
N GLU A 93 -1.10 25.26 -9.95
CA GLU A 93 -1.07 26.72 -10.07
C GLU A 93 -0.21 27.36 -8.97
N SER A 94 -0.30 26.82 -7.75
CA SER A 94 0.51 27.27 -6.62
C SER A 94 2.00 27.01 -6.85
N ILE A 95 2.37 25.85 -7.41
CA ILE A 95 3.75 25.51 -7.74
C ILE A 95 4.30 26.44 -8.82
N GLU A 96 3.54 26.66 -9.90
CA GLU A 96 3.92 27.55 -11.00
C GLU A 96 4.15 28.98 -10.47
N SER A 97 3.25 29.49 -9.62
CA SER A 97 3.39 30.81 -8.99
C SER A 97 4.65 30.93 -8.11
N CYS A 98 5.00 29.87 -7.37
CA CYS A 98 6.24 29.83 -6.58
C CYS A 98 7.48 29.83 -7.49
N GLN A 99 7.46 29.05 -8.57
CA GLN A 99 8.58 28.97 -9.50
C GLN A 99 8.82 30.30 -10.24
N ASP A 100 7.75 30.99 -10.66
CA ASP A 100 7.82 32.32 -11.29
C ASP A 100 8.41 33.38 -10.34
N ALA A 101 8.19 33.22 -9.03
CA ALA A 101 8.80 34.05 -7.99
C ALA A 101 10.26 33.68 -7.65
N GLY A 102 10.83 32.67 -8.33
CA GLY A 102 12.19 32.18 -8.08
C GLY A 102 12.32 31.31 -6.83
N ILE A 103 11.21 30.79 -6.30
CA ILE A 103 11.19 29.92 -5.11
C ILE A 103 11.38 28.46 -5.54
N ARG A 104 12.36 27.78 -4.95
CA ARG A 104 12.56 26.34 -5.13
C ARG A 104 11.51 25.55 -4.35
N VAL A 105 10.72 24.74 -5.05
CA VAL A 105 9.75 23.81 -4.45
C VAL A 105 10.40 22.44 -4.26
N ILE A 106 10.22 21.82 -3.09
CA ILE A 106 10.74 20.49 -2.75
C ILE A 106 9.58 19.64 -2.20
N VAL A 107 9.47 18.39 -2.67
CA VAL A 107 8.50 17.42 -2.14
C VAL A 107 9.17 16.50 -1.13
N ILE A 108 8.59 16.43 0.07
CA ILE A 108 9.00 15.48 1.12
C ILE A 108 7.82 14.55 1.34
N THR A 109 8.00 13.26 1.05
CA THR A 109 6.96 12.23 1.23
C THR A 109 7.57 10.92 1.73
N GLY A 110 6.77 10.16 2.49
CA GLY A 110 7.08 8.79 2.90
C GLY A 110 6.54 7.72 1.96
N ASP A 111 5.90 8.12 0.84
CA ASP A 111 5.45 7.19 -0.19
C ASP A 111 6.62 6.51 -0.92
N ASN A 112 6.31 5.44 -1.65
CA ASN A 112 7.33 4.80 -2.49
C ASN A 112 7.82 5.75 -3.59
N LYS A 113 9.08 5.57 -4.02
CA LYS A 113 9.76 6.43 -5.02
C LYS A 113 8.93 6.60 -6.31
N LEU A 114 8.40 5.51 -6.85
CA LEU A 114 7.66 5.52 -8.12
C LEU A 114 6.34 6.32 -8.04
N THR A 115 5.65 6.23 -6.91
CA THR A 115 4.43 6.99 -6.64
C THR A 115 4.77 8.46 -6.49
N ALA A 116 5.79 8.79 -5.70
CA ALA A 116 6.25 10.15 -5.50
C ALA A 116 6.62 10.83 -6.83
N GLU A 117 7.40 10.15 -7.67
CA GLU A 117 7.76 10.64 -9.01
C GLU A 117 6.54 10.87 -9.90
N SER A 118 5.60 9.92 -9.91
CA SER A 118 4.38 10.04 -10.72
C SER A 118 3.53 11.24 -10.27
N ILE A 119 3.43 11.49 -8.96
CA ILE A 119 2.76 12.67 -8.41
C ILE A 119 3.52 13.96 -8.78
N CYS A 120 4.84 14.01 -8.60
CA CYS A 120 5.66 15.19 -8.93
C CYS A 120 5.55 15.57 -10.42
N LYS A 121 5.47 14.59 -11.31
CA LYS A 121 5.21 14.81 -12.75
C LYS A 121 3.80 15.36 -12.99
N LYS A 122 2.78 14.79 -12.33
CA LYS A 122 1.38 15.28 -12.44
C LYS A 122 1.24 16.75 -12.00
N ILE A 123 1.93 17.16 -10.93
CA ILE A 123 1.85 18.52 -10.37
C ILE A 123 2.86 19.52 -10.96
N GLY A 124 3.68 19.11 -11.93
CA GLY A 124 4.60 20.02 -12.63
C GLY A 124 5.89 20.37 -11.87
N ILE A 125 6.27 19.58 -10.87
CA ILE A 125 7.57 19.76 -10.19
C ILE A 125 8.72 19.16 -11.01
N PHE A 126 8.45 18.07 -11.74
CA PHE A 126 9.40 17.46 -12.67
C PHE A 126 8.98 17.73 -14.11
N ALA A 127 9.92 18.15 -14.95
CA ALA A 127 9.74 18.29 -16.38
C ALA A 127 9.70 16.91 -17.07
N GLU A 128 9.12 16.86 -18.28
CA GLU A 128 9.24 15.67 -19.12
C GLU A 128 10.71 15.45 -19.50
N GLY A 129 11.38 14.52 -18.80
CA GLY A 129 12.79 14.19 -19.02
C GLY A 129 13.67 14.30 -17.78
N ASP A 130 13.16 14.83 -16.66
CA ASP A 130 13.93 14.83 -15.40
C ASP A 130 14.18 13.38 -14.93
N THR A 131 15.46 13.06 -14.76
CA THR A 131 15.97 11.74 -14.37
C THR A 131 16.27 11.65 -12.87
N GLU A 132 16.57 10.44 -12.40
CA GLU A 132 16.73 10.05 -10.99
C GLU A 132 17.65 10.96 -10.15
N GLU A 133 18.58 11.69 -10.75
CA GLU A 133 19.49 12.62 -10.07
C GLU A 133 18.81 13.86 -9.47
N SER A 134 17.61 14.24 -9.94
CA SER A 134 16.89 15.42 -9.41
C SER A 134 16.25 15.20 -8.04
N LEU A 135 16.26 13.95 -7.53
CA LEU A 135 15.68 13.53 -6.25
C LEU A 135 16.70 13.48 -5.10
N GLU A 136 17.99 13.44 -5.41
CA GLU A 136 19.07 13.44 -4.42
C GLU A 136 19.55 14.88 -4.26
N GLY A 137 18.84 15.63 -3.41
CA GLY A 137 19.30 16.93 -2.93
C GLY A 137 20.43 16.80 -1.92
#